data_AF-A0A6H9Q464-F1
#
_entry.id   AF-A0A6H9Q464-F1
#
_cell.length_a   1.000
_cell.length_b   1.000
_cell.length_c   1.000
_cell.angle_alpha   90.00
_cell.angle_beta   90.00
_cell.angle_gamma   90.00
#
_symmetry.space_group_name_H-M   'P 1'
#
loop_
_entity.id
_entity.type
_entity.pdbx_description
1 polymer ?
#
loop_
_entity_poly.entity_id
_entity_poly.type
_entity_poly.pdbx_seq_one_letter_code
_entity_poly.pdbx_strand_id
1 'polypeptide(L)'
;MKIKCKERYEKTVKYAESIGDETLKKCIERLKQWEKNSNGRYEIELYRDFAPYSFGFAEIAADGSKGVVGGLLYHGKPDQSYAVIMEPFHGWSIHT
;
A
#
# COMPACT_ATOMS: atom_id res chain seq x y z
N MET A 1 6.80 -1.54 10.16
CA MET A 1 5.59 -1.63 9.33
C MET A 1 4.79 -2.81 9.81
N LYS A 2 3.49 -2.60 10.02
CA LYS A 2 2.59 -3.59 10.58
C LYS A 2 1.42 -3.84 9.63
N ILE A 3 1.20 -5.12 9.34
CA ILE A 3 0.18 -5.56 8.37
C ILE A 3 -1.02 -6.11 9.13
N LYS A 4 -2.13 -5.37 9.16
CA LYS A 4 -3.36 -5.78 9.87
C LYS A 4 -4.15 -6.85 9.14
N CYS A 5 -3.98 -6.95 7.83
CA CYS A 5 -4.74 -7.86 6.95
C CYS A 5 -3.82 -8.89 6.27
N LYS A 6 -3.11 -9.69 7.08
CA LYS A 6 -2.04 -10.60 6.63
C LYS A 6 -2.46 -11.54 5.48
N GLU A 7 -3.61 -12.20 5.58
CA GLU A 7 -4.11 -13.11 4.53
C GLU A 7 -4.27 -12.39 3.18
N ARG A 8 -4.83 -11.18 3.20
CA ARG A 8 -5.00 -10.35 2.00
C ARG A 8 -3.66 -9.89 1.43
N TYR A 9 -2.72 -9.51 2.30
CA TYR A 9 -1.37 -9.16 1.91
C TYR A 9 -0.68 -10.33 1.18
N GLU A 10 -0.70 -11.53 1.76
CA GLU A 10 -0.12 -12.72 1.16
C GLU A 10 -0.78 -13.08 -0.19
N LYS A 11 -2.11 -12.97 -0.29
CA LYS A 11 -2.83 -13.16 -1.56
C LYS A 11 -2.39 -12.13 -2.61
N THR A 12 -2.15 -10.89 -2.20
CA THR A 12 -1.74 -9.81 -3.10
C THR A 12 -0.29 -9.98 -3.56
N VAL A 13 0.61 -10.42 -2.68
CA VAL A 13 1.98 -10.78 -3.04
C VAL A 13 2.00 -11.92 -4.07
N LYS A 14 1.27 -13.01 -3.80
CA LYS A 14 1.15 -14.15 -4.75
C LYS A 14 0.58 -13.71 -6.10
N TYR A 15 -0.39 -12.79 -6.09
CA TYR A 15 -0.96 -12.26 -7.31
C TYR A 15 0.07 -11.43 -8.10
N ALA A 16 0.79 -10.51 -7.45
CA ALA A 16 1.85 -9.72 -8.08
C ALA A 16 2.94 -10.61 -8.70
N GLU A 17 3.37 -11.65 -7.98
CA GLU A 17 4.31 -12.67 -8.48
C GLU A 17 3.77 -13.41 -9.71
N SER A 18 2.49 -13.80 -9.69
CA SER A 18 1.86 -14.54 -10.79
C SER A 18 1.78 -13.76 -12.10
N ILE A 19 1.75 -12.42 -12.03
CA ILE A 19 1.72 -11.53 -13.19
C ILE A 19 3.09 -10.92 -13.52
N GLY A 20 4.14 -11.28 -12.76
CA GLY A 20 5.49 -10.75 -12.95
C GLY A 20 5.63 -9.25 -12.66
N ASP A 21 4.76 -8.68 -11.83
CA ASP A 21 4.74 -7.25 -11.53
C ASP A 21 5.49 -6.94 -10.23
N GLU A 22 6.53 -6.10 -10.32
CA GLU A 22 7.37 -5.73 -9.19
C GLU A 22 6.93 -4.44 -8.47
N THR A 23 5.92 -3.73 -8.97
CA THR A 23 5.53 -2.41 -8.46
C THR A 23 4.96 -2.48 -7.03
N LEU A 24 4.30 -3.58 -6.65
CA LEU A 24 3.89 -3.84 -5.26
C LEU A 24 5.10 -3.82 -4.33
N LYS A 25 6.14 -4.60 -4.68
CA LYS A 25 7.37 -4.71 -3.89
C LYS A 25 8.04 -3.34 -3.76
N LYS A 26 8.13 -2.58 -4.87
CA LYS A 26 8.70 -1.22 -4.87
C LYS A 26 7.93 -0.27 -3.94
N CYS A 27 6.60 -0.34 -3.95
CA CYS A 27 5.77 0.47 -3.06
C CYS A 27 5.94 0.07 -1.58
N ILE A 28 5.99 -1.22 -1.27
CA ILE A 28 6.23 -1.71 0.10
C ILE A 28 7.59 -1.24 0.62
N GLU A 29 8.66 -1.36 -0.19
CA GLU A 29 9.98 -0.86 0.20
C GLU A 29 9.98 0.68 0.39
N ARG A 30 9.24 1.42 -0.44
CA ARG A 30 9.06 2.88 -0.25
C ARG A 30 8.35 3.21 1.06
N LEU A 31 7.30 2.49 1.44
CA LEU A 31 6.62 2.67 2.74
C LEU A 31 7.54 2.28 3.92
N LYS A 32 8.34 1.22 3.80
CA LYS A 32 9.36 0.89 4.82
C LYS A 32 10.43 1.98 4.95
N GLN A 33 10.86 2.55 3.84
CA GLN A 33 11.81 3.67 3.86
C GLN A 33 11.18 4.92 4.47
N TRP A 34 9.90 5.17 4.20
CA TRP A 34 9.14 6.25 4.84
C TRP A 34 9.17 6.10 6.36
N GLU A 35 8.86 4.91 6.88
CA GLU A 35 8.95 4.61 8.31
C GLU A 35 10.33 4.93 8.90
N LYS A 36 11.42 4.52 8.22
CA LYS A 36 12.79 4.86 8.62
C LYS A 36 13.05 6.36 8.64
N ASN A 37 12.56 7.08 7.63
CA ASN A 37 12.72 8.53 7.52
C ASN A 37 11.94 9.30 8.61
N SER A 38 10.99 8.65 9.29
CA SER A 38 10.30 9.24 10.44
C SER A 38 11.17 9.35 11.70
N ASN A 39 12.39 8.78 11.70
CA ASN A 39 13.28 8.73 12.86
C ASN A 39 12.62 8.11 14.11
N GLY A 40 11.79 7.08 13.91
CA GLY A 40 11.07 6.38 14.98
C GLY A 40 9.79 7.06 15.44
N ARG A 41 9.38 8.16 14.80
CA ARG A 41 8.14 8.86 15.13
C ARG A 41 6.89 8.07 14.73
N TYR A 42 6.95 7.34 13.62
CA TYR A 42 5.79 6.66 13.04
C TYR A 42 6.11 5.21 12.70
N GLU A 43 5.14 4.32 12.92
CA GLU A 43 5.04 3.01 12.28
C GLU A 43 3.98 3.08 11.17
N ILE A 44 4.26 2.53 9.99
CA ILE A 44 3.25 2.40 8.93
C ILE A 44 2.37 1.18 9.23
N GLU A 45 1.07 1.39 9.40
CA GLU A 45 0.07 0.32 9.47
C GLU A 45 -0.66 0.15 8.12
N LEU A 46 -0.60 -1.05 7.55
CA LEU A 46 -1.32 -1.44 6.32
C LEU A 46 -2.63 -2.15 6.68
N TYR A 47 -3.75 -1.66 6.15
CA TYR A 47 -5.08 -2.18 6.44
C TYR A 47 -5.92 -2.39 5.16
N ARG A 48 -7.06 -3.05 5.35
CA ARG A 48 -7.93 -3.49 4.26
C ARG A 48 -8.52 -2.30 3.51
N ASP A 49 -8.37 -2.28 2.18
CA ASP A 49 -9.15 -1.43 1.28
C ASP A 49 -10.38 -2.19 0.72
N PHE A 50 -11.35 -1.49 0.12
CA PHE A 50 -12.46 -2.15 -0.56
C PHE A 50 -12.04 -2.76 -1.91
N ALA A 51 -11.14 -2.11 -2.66
CA ALA A 51 -10.72 -2.51 -4.00
C ALA A 51 -9.75 -3.70 -3.97
N PRO A 52 -9.93 -4.73 -4.81
CA PRO A 52 -9.07 -5.92 -4.82
C PRO A 52 -7.58 -5.58 -4.92
N TYR A 53 -6.75 -6.37 -4.22
CA TYR A 53 -5.29 -6.20 -4.20
C TYR A 53 -4.79 -4.82 -3.75
N SER A 54 -5.67 -3.99 -3.20
CA SER A 54 -5.36 -2.66 -2.68
C SER A 54 -5.45 -2.63 -1.16
N PHE A 55 -4.80 -1.63 -0.57
CA PHE A 55 -4.71 -1.40 0.86
C PHE A 55 -4.82 0.08 1.17
N GLY A 56 -5.39 0.41 2.33
CA GLY A 56 -5.12 1.69 2.96
C GLY A 56 -3.86 1.58 3.82
N PHE A 57 -3.18 2.69 4.05
CA PHE A 57 -2.12 2.77 5.04
C PHE A 57 -2.25 4.05 5.88
N ALA A 58 -1.70 4.01 7.09
CA ALA A 58 -1.59 5.18 7.95
C ALA A 58 -0.24 5.19 8.68
N GLU A 59 0.33 6.36 8.88
CA GLU A 59 1.35 6.61 9.90
C GLU A 59 0.71 6.58 11.28
N ILE A 60 1.23 5.76 12.19
CA ILE A 60 0.76 5.65 13.57
C ILE A 60 1.89 6.05 14.51
N ALA A 61 1.67 7.08 15.34
CA ALA A 61 2.60 7.49 16.37
C ALA A 61 2.51 6.58 17.61
N ALA A 62 3.48 6.72 18.52
CA ALA A 62 3.53 5.93 19.76
C ALA A 62 2.31 6.11 20.67
N ASP A 63 1.66 7.28 20.63
CA ASP A 63 0.42 7.57 21.37
C ASP A 63 -0.85 7.09 20.64
N GLY A 64 -0.71 6.46 19.48
CA GLY A 64 -1.81 5.99 18.63
C GLY A 64 -2.40 7.06 17.72
N SER A 65 -1.90 8.30 17.74
CA SER A 65 -2.34 9.35 16.82
C SER A 65 -1.93 9.04 15.37
N LYS A 66 -2.76 9.49 14.41
CA LYS A 66 -2.52 9.25 12.99
C LYS A 66 -1.84 10.46 12.34
N GLY A 67 -0.80 10.19 11.56
CA GLY A 67 -0.19 11.14 10.65
C GLY A 67 -0.84 11.06 9.26
N VAL A 68 -0.01 10.94 8.22
CA VAL A 68 -0.48 10.76 6.85
C VAL A 68 -1.29 9.46 6.72
N VAL A 69 -2.39 9.53 5.98
CA VAL A 69 -3.23 8.41 5.59
C VAL A 69 -3.30 8.38 4.08
N GLY A 70 -3.15 7.20 3.47
CA GLY A 70 -3.14 7.07 2.03
C GLY A 70 -3.56 5.68 1.55
N GLY A 71 -3.46 5.46 0.24
CA GLY A 71 -3.75 4.21 -0.43
C GLY A 71 -2.50 3.60 -1.06
N LEU A 72 -2.39 2.28 -1.01
CA LEU A 72 -1.54 1.46 -1.87
C LEU A 72 -2.47 0.70 -2.81
N LEU A 73 -2.67 1.25 -4.01
CA LEU A 73 -3.76 0.88 -4.92
C LEU A 73 -3.24 0.10 -6.12
N TYR A 74 -3.97 -0.97 -6.48
CA TYR A 74 -3.72 -1.73 -7.70
C TYR A 74 -4.55 -1.20 -8.87
N HIS A 75 -3.87 -0.69 -9.89
CA HIS A 75 -4.45 -0.25 -11.16
C HIS A 75 -4.40 -1.40 -12.17
N GLY A 76 -5.40 -2.28 -12.12
CA GLY A 76 -5.50 -3.47 -12.97
C GLY A 76 -6.09 -3.24 -14.36
N LYS A 77 -6.46 -4.35 -15.02
CA LYS A 77 -7.24 -4.37 -16.27
C LYS A 77 -8.44 -5.32 -16.12
N PRO A 78 -9.68 -4.82 -15.90
CA PRO A 78 -10.02 -3.42 -15.68
C PRO A 78 -9.48 -2.89 -14.35
N ASP A 79 -9.30 -1.57 -14.25
CA ASP A 79 -8.97 -0.91 -12.98
C ASP A 79 -10.22 -0.89 -12.08
N GLN A 80 -10.08 -1.39 -10.85
CA GLN A 80 -11.15 -1.47 -9.85
C GLN A 80 -10.83 -0.64 -8.59
N SER A 81 -9.77 0.19 -8.63
CA SER A 81 -9.40 1.10 -7.55
C SER A 81 -10.34 2.31 -7.46
N TYR A 82 -10.99 2.67 -8.57
CA TYR A 82 -11.79 3.90 -8.74
C TYR A 82 -11.02 5.20 -8.47
N ALA A 83 -9.69 5.14 -8.34
CA ALA A 83 -8.86 6.31 -8.16
C ALA A 83 -8.58 6.98 -9.51
N VAL A 84 -8.53 8.32 -9.50
CA VAL A 84 -8.15 9.10 -10.67
C VAL A 84 -6.64 8.97 -10.86
N ILE A 85 -6.23 8.53 -12.05
CA ILE A 85 -4.84 8.57 -12.50
C ILE A 85 -4.74 9.49 -13.71
N MET A 86 -3.83 10.46 -13.66
CA MET A 86 -3.67 11.44 -14.74
C MET A 86 -2.97 10.83 -15.96
N GLU A 87 -2.10 9.85 -15.73
CA GLU A 87 -1.42 9.07 -16.77
C GLU A 87 -1.81 7.59 -16.61
N PRO A 88 -2.17 6.90 -17.71
CA PRO A 88 -2.47 5.48 -17.65
C PRO A 88 -1.29 4.68 -17.08
N PHE A 89 -1.56 3.93 -16.03
CA PHE A 89 -0.59 3.13 -15.32
C PHE A 89 -1.19 1.77 -14.97
N HIS A 90 -0.37 0.72 -14.99
CA HIS A 90 -0.75 -0.61 -14.54
C HIS A 90 0.24 -1.13 -13.50
N GLY A 91 -0.31 -1.63 -12.39
CA GLY A 91 0.44 -2.07 -11.23
C GLY A 91 0.01 -1.36 -9.95
N TRP A 92 0.85 -1.39 -8.93
CA TRP A 92 0.60 -0.76 -7.65
C TRP A 92 1.21 0.64 -7.56
N SER A 93 0.46 1.58 -7.00
CA SER A 93 0.94 2.93 -6.73
C SER A 93 0.50 3.42 -5.34
N ILE A 94 1.27 4.36 -4.78
CA ILE A 94 0.96 5.01 -3.50
C ILE A 94 0.22 6.32 -3.79
N HIS A 95 -0.93 6.49 -3.17
CA HIS A 95 -1.77 7.69 -3.18
C HIS A 95 -1.80 8.27 -1.77
N THR A 96 -1.64 9.58 -1.64
CA THR A 96 -1.60 10.32 -0.36
C THR A 96 -2.39 11.60 -0.49
#